data_AF-A0A956JY76-F1
#
_entry.id   AF-A0A956JY76-F1
#
_cell.length_a   1.000
_cell.length_b   1.000
_cell.length_c   1.000
_cell.angle_alpha   90.00
_cell.angle_beta   90.00
_cell.angle_gamma   90.00
#
_symmetry.space_group_name_H-M   'P 1'
#
loop_
_entity.id
_entity.type
_entity.pdbx_description
1 polymer ?
#
loop_
_entity_poly.entity_id
_entity_poly.type
_entity_poly.pdbx_seq_one_letter_code
_entity_poly.pdbx_strand_id
1 'polypeptide(L)'
;MAEMLRASAVPERLAARAAVVLERIARGGGATNWYRCARPGELMRLVENLRPGSVVSFYFDDRMCQVTERGELAGIVGDAIASCGECVVGVACDDGGVLDVDFVRSSEQLQEFLDEHALARMFVAGAFPGRDNDDGAVTIILPDVDGVVRAHPH
;
A
#
# COMPACT_ATOMS: atom_id res chain seq x y z
N MET A 1 -13.31 -13.16 6.20
CA MET A 1 -12.25 -12.15 5.95
C MET A 1 -11.11 -12.25 6.95
N ALA A 2 -11.31 -11.94 8.24
CA ALA A 2 -10.25 -12.00 9.26
C ALA A 2 -9.55 -13.38 9.36
N GLU A 3 -10.31 -14.47 9.29
CA GLU A 3 -9.79 -15.83 9.38
C GLU A 3 -8.85 -16.19 8.21
N MET A 4 -9.17 -15.79 6.98
CA MET A 4 -8.32 -15.99 5.81
C MET A 4 -6.97 -15.27 5.97
N LEU A 5 -6.98 -14.03 6.46
CA LEU A 5 -5.76 -13.26 6.69
C LEU A 5 -4.91 -13.86 7.81
N ARG A 6 -5.54 -14.35 8.89
CA ARG A 6 -4.85 -15.06 9.97
C ARG A 6 -4.23 -16.39 9.53
N ALA A 7 -4.87 -17.10 8.59
CA ALA A 7 -4.39 -18.36 8.06
C ALA A 7 -3.36 -18.21 6.93
N SER A 8 -3.12 -16.98 6.45
CA SER A 8 -2.13 -16.68 5.42
C SER A 8 -0.71 -16.53 6.00
N ALA A 9 0.28 -16.34 5.14
CA ALA A 9 1.66 -16.01 5.55
C ALA A 9 1.83 -14.56 6.08
N VAL A 10 0.78 -13.72 6.00
CA VAL A 10 0.85 -12.30 6.39
C VAL A 10 1.27 -12.10 7.86
N PRO A 11 0.69 -12.79 8.87
CA PRO A 11 1.07 -12.56 10.26
C PRO A 11 2.52 -12.93 10.56
N GLU A 12 3.03 -14.01 9.95
CA GLU A 12 4.42 -14.43 10.09
C GLU A 12 5.38 -13.39 9.48
N ARG A 13 5.10 -12.92 8.25
CA ARG A 13 5.92 -11.90 7.61
C ARG A 13 5.86 -10.55 8.35
N LEU A 14 4.70 -10.18 8.90
CA LEU A 14 4.53 -8.99 9.73
C LEU A 14 5.33 -9.03 11.03
N ALA A 15 5.67 -10.22 11.55
CA ALA A 15 6.54 -10.35 12.71
C ALA A 15 8.00 -9.96 12.38
N ALA A 16 8.40 -10.09 11.11
CA ALA A 16 9.74 -9.74 10.64
C ALA A 16 9.82 -8.32 10.09
N ARG A 17 8.79 -7.85 9.36
CA ARG A 17 8.82 -6.58 8.64
C ARG A 17 7.43 -5.98 8.42
N ALA A 18 7.36 -4.65 8.46
CA ALA A 18 6.16 -3.90 8.13
C ALA A 18 5.80 -4.03 6.64
N ALA A 19 4.51 -4.05 6.34
CA ALA A 19 3.98 -4.10 4.99
C ALA A 19 3.34 -2.78 4.55
N VAL A 20 3.50 -2.48 3.27
CA VAL A 20 2.60 -1.58 2.54
C VAL A 20 1.53 -2.46 1.90
N VAL A 21 0.27 -2.07 2.04
CA VAL A 21 -0.89 -2.86 1.63
C VAL A 21 -1.66 -2.09 0.59
N LEU A 22 -1.91 -2.73 -0.54
CA LEU A 22 -2.68 -2.19 -1.64
C LEU A 22 -3.98 -2.97 -1.77
N GLU A 23 -5.09 -2.29 -1.54
CA GLU A 23 -6.41 -2.80 -1.87
C GLU A 23 -6.83 -2.32 -3.25
N ARG A 24 -7.19 -3.26 -4.13
CA ARG A 24 -7.78 -2.99 -5.45
C ARG A 24 -9.28 -3.27 -5.41
N ILE A 25 -10.07 -2.25 -5.71
CA ILE A 25 -11.53 -2.33 -5.61
C ILE A 25 -12.10 -2.84 -6.95
N ALA A 26 -12.65 -4.05 -6.93
CA ALA A 26 -13.16 -4.75 -8.11
C ALA A 26 -14.18 -3.97 -8.95
N ARG A 27 -15.05 -3.19 -8.31
CA ARG A 27 -16.06 -2.34 -8.98
C ARG A 27 -15.71 -0.85 -8.94
N GLY A 28 -14.46 -0.52 -8.63
CA GLY A 28 -14.00 0.84 -8.39
C GLY A 28 -13.41 1.54 -9.61
N GLY A 29 -13.44 0.95 -10.80
CA GLY A 29 -12.90 1.57 -12.02
C GLY A 29 -11.40 1.88 -11.93
N GLY A 30 -10.62 1.04 -11.23
CA GLY A 30 -9.20 1.28 -10.97
C GLY A 30 -8.89 1.94 -9.62
N ALA A 31 -9.91 2.28 -8.83
CA ALA A 31 -9.71 2.82 -7.49
C ALA A 31 -8.94 1.86 -6.58
N THR A 32 -8.01 2.44 -5.82
CA THR A 32 -7.17 1.73 -4.85
C THR A 32 -7.23 2.40 -3.49
N ASN A 33 -7.26 1.61 -2.42
CA ASN A 33 -6.98 2.10 -1.07
C ASN A 33 -5.59 1.61 -0.65
N TRP A 34 -4.88 2.45 0.10
CA TRP A 34 -3.53 2.17 0.54
C TRP A 34 -3.47 2.16 2.06
N TYR A 35 -2.72 1.21 2.60
CA TYR A 35 -2.52 1.07 4.03
C TYR A 35 -1.09 0.69 4.36
N ARG A 36 -0.74 0.92 5.61
CA ARG A 36 0.46 0.43 6.27
C ARG A 36 0.04 -0.52 7.38
N CYS A 37 0.63 -1.69 7.39
CA CYS A 37 0.46 -2.65 8.47
C CYS A 37 1.85 -2.98 9.03
N ALA A 38 2.18 -2.47 10.20
CA ALA A 38 3.52 -2.61 10.76
C ALA A 38 3.68 -3.84 11.65
N ARG A 39 2.58 -4.34 12.22
CA ARG A 39 2.61 -5.39 13.23
C ARG A 39 1.42 -6.34 13.09
N PRO A 40 1.54 -7.61 13.50
CA PRO A 40 0.44 -8.57 13.45
C PRO A 40 -0.82 -8.08 14.19
N GLY A 41 -0.67 -7.32 15.28
CA GLY A 41 -1.80 -6.76 16.02
C GLY A 41 -2.61 -5.70 15.26
N GLU A 42 -2.03 -5.07 14.25
CA GLU A 42 -2.70 -4.05 13.42
C GLU A 42 -3.55 -4.68 12.32
N LEU A 43 -3.29 -5.95 11.98
CA LEU A 43 -3.97 -6.68 10.91
C LEU A 43 -5.49 -6.71 11.11
N MET A 44 -5.96 -6.82 12.35
CA MET A 44 -7.39 -6.83 12.64
C MET A 44 -8.07 -5.49 12.36
N ARG A 45 -7.39 -4.38 12.65
CA ARG A 45 -7.90 -3.03 12.34
C ARG A 45 -7.88 -2.77 10.84
N LEU A 46 -6.85 -3.24 10.15
CA LEU A 46 -6.80 -3.18 8.68
C LEU A 46 -8.00 -3.91 8.08
N VAL A 47 -8.30 -5.12 8.57
CA VAL A 47 -9.44 -5.93 8.10
C VAL A 47 -10.78 -5.20 8.18
N GLU A 48 -10.99 -4.40 9.22
CA GLU A 48 -12.23 -3.62 9.39
C GLU A 48 -12.42 -2.54 8.31
N ASN A 49 -11.34 -2.12 7.65
CA ASN A 49 -11.35 -1.09 6.62
C ASN A 49 -11.38 -1.65 5.19
N LEU A 50 -11.17 -2.96 5.02
CA LEU A 50 -11.14 -3.60 3.70
C LEU A 50 -12.56 -3.82 3.16
N ARG A 51 -12.72 -3.61 1.86
CA ARG A 51 -13.98 -3.77 1.13
C ARG A 51 -14.18 -5.23 0.72
N PRO A 52 -15.39 -5.79 0.91
CA PRO A 52 -15.73 -7.10 0.37
C PRO A 52 -15.46 -7.20 -1.13
N GLY A 53 -14.97 -8.35 -1.56
CA GLY A 53 -14.68 -8.62 -2.98
C GLY A 53 -13.42 -7.94 -3.52
N SER A 54 -12.64 -7.20 -2.72
CA SER A 54 -11.40 -6.58 -3.19
C SER A 54 -10.26 -7.60 -3.33
N VAL A 55 -9.22 -7.21 -4.08
CA VAL A 55 -7.93 -7.91 -4.10
C VAL A 55 -6.97 -7.11 -3.25
N VAL A 56 -6.36 -7.75 -2.26
CA VAL A 56 -5.45 -7.09 -1.31
C VAL A 56 -4.07 -7.70 -1.41
N SER A 57 -3.08 -6.90 -1.75
CA SER A 57 -1.67 -7.30 -1.87
C SER A 57 -0.85 -6.69 -0.73
N PHE A 58 -0.08 -7.52 -0.02
CA PHE A 58 0.83 -7.11 1.05
C PHE A 58 2.27 -7.15 0.55
N TYR A 59 2.91 -5.98 0.44
CA TYR A 59 4.30 -5.82 0.02
C TYR A 59 5.20 -5.67 1.25
N PHE A 60 6.15 -6.59 1.40
CA PHE A 60 7.09 -6.64 2.52
C PHE A 60 8.53 -6.30 2.10
N ASP A 61 8.74 -5.92 0.84
CA ASP A 61 10.06 -5.67 0.28
C ASP A 61 10.32 -4.17 0.12
N ASP A 62 11.40 -3.84 -0.58
CA ASP A 62 11.88 -2.48 -0.81
C ASP A 62 11.26 -1.83 -2.06
N ARG A 63 10.24 -2.45 -2.71
CA ARG A 63 9.55 -1.80 -3.83
C ARG A 63 8.74 -0.58 -3.38
N MET A 64 8.22 -0.63 -2.15
CA MET A 64 7.56 0.48 -1.46
C MET A 64 8.31 0.75 -0.15
N CYS A 65 9.32 1.62 -0.23
CA CYS A 65 10.19 1.96 0.89
C CYS A 65 9.45 2.80 1.93
N GLN A 66 9.67 2.53 3.21
CA GLN A 66 9.30 3.44 4.30
C GLN A 66 10.48 4.35 4.61
N VAL A 67 10.27 5.65 4.54
CA VAL A 67 11.31 6.68 4.60
C VAL A 67 10.97 7.69 5.69
N THR A 68 11.90 8.01 6.57
CA THR A 68 11.70 9.02 7.61
C THR A 68 12.40 10.35 7.30
N GLU A 69 13.37 10.33 6.38
CA GLU A 69 14.13 11.52 6.00
C GLU A 69 13.67 12.08 4.64
N ARG A 70 13.32 13.37 4.60
CA ARG A 70 12.83 14.03 3.38
C ARG A 70 13.87 14.05 2.24
N GLY A 71 15.16 14.12 2.59
CA GLY A 71 16.24 14.10 1.59
C GLY A 71 16.38 12.75 0.90
N GLU A 72 16.24 11.66 1.67
CA GLU A 72 16.23 10.29 1.13
C GLU A 72 15.01 10.06 0.24
N LEU A 73 13.84 10.56 0.67
CA LEU A 73 12.60 10.48 -0.10
C LEU A 73 12.76 11.10 -1.49
N ALA A 74 13.38 12.28 -1.59
CA ALA A 74 13.60 12.95 -2.87
C ALA A 74 14.46 12.13 -3.84
N GLY A 75 15.46 11.41 -3.33
CA GLY A 75 16.29 10.49 -4.11
C GLY A 75 15.47 9.33 -4.68
N ILE A 76 14.72 8.64 -3.81
CA ILE A 76 13.86 7.50 -4.20
C ILE A 76 12.84 7.93 -5.26
N VAL A 77 12.21 9.09 -5.06
CA VAL A 77 11.22 9.63 -6.00
C VAL A 77 11.88 9.97 -7.35
N GLY A 78 13.05 10.60 -7.34
CA GLY A 78 13.81 10.90 -8.56
C GLY A 78 14.14 9.64 -9.36
N ASP A 79 14.66 8.61 -8.69
CA ASP A 79 15.02 7.33 -9.31
C ASP A 79 13.81 6.60 -9.90
N ALA A 80 12.69 6.59 -9.18
CA ALA A 80 11.44 5.99 -9.63
C ALA A 80 10.83 6.74 -10.83
N ILE A 81 10.81 8.09 -10.82
CA ILE A 81 10.35 8.88 -11.97
C ILE A 81 11.25 8.64 -13.18
N ALA A 82 12.57 8.61 -13.01
CA ALA A 82 13.50 8.37 -14.11
C ALA A 82 13.31 6.97 -14.74
N SER A 83 12.98 5.96 -13.93
CA SER A 83 12.86 4.57 -14.39
C SER A 83 11.46 4.21 -14.90
N CYS A 84 10.42 4.77 -14.28
CA CYS A 84 9.02 4.36 -14.48
C CYS A 84 8.11 5.49 -14.95
N GLY A 85 8.57 6.74 -14.95
CA GLY A 85 7.80 7.93 -15.34
C GLY A 85 6.92 8.49 -14.22
N GLU A 86 6.76 7.78 -13.11
CA GLU A 86 6.01 8.21 -11.93
C GLU A 86 6.50 7.49 -10.67
N CYS A 87 6.25 8.10 -9.51
CA CYS A 87 6.47 7.51 -8.21
C CYS A 87 5.19 7.65 -7.37
N VAL A 88 4.84 6.58 -6.67
CA VAL A 88 3.82 6.62 -5.63
C VAL A 88 4.47 7.15 -4.37
N VAL A 89 3.88 8.18 -3.77
CA VAL A 89 4.28 8.70 -2.46
C VAL A 89 3.08 8.64 -1.52
N GLY A 90 3.32 8.42 -0.23
CA GLY A 90 2.24 8.44 0.74
C GLY A 90 2.69 8.71 2.16
N VAL A 91 1.75 9.09 3.01
CA VAL A 91 1.96 9.32 4.45
C VAL A 91 0.91 8.60 5.27
N ALA A 92 1.28 8.12 6.46
CA ALA A 92 0.30 7.53 7.36
C ALA A 92 -0.59 8.61 7.98
N CYS A 93 -1.90 8.42 7.87
CA CYS A 93 -2.88 9.20 8.60
C CYS A 93 -2.87 8.82 10.08
N ASP A 94 -3.20 9.77 10.95
CA ASP A 94 -2.99 9.69 12.41
C ASP A 94 -3.69 8.51 13.11
N ASP A 95 -4.70 7.88 12.47
CA ASP A 95 -5.38 6.72 13.02
C ASP A 95 -5.76 5.69 11.95
N GLY A 96 -5.32 4.44 12.16
CA GLY A 96 -5.80 3.27 11.40
C GLY A 96 -4.85 2.72 10.33
N GLY A 97 -3.69 3.35 10.14
CA GLY A 97 -2.71 2.89 9.16
C GLY A 97 -3.16 3.09 7.71
N VAL A 98 -4.21 3.88 7.46
CA VAL A 98 -4.54 4.35 6.11
C VAL A 98 -3.42 5.26 5.64
N LEU A 99 -3.02 5.09 4.38
CA LEU A 99 -2.06 5.97 3.74
C LEU A 99 -2.82 6.98 2.86
N ASP A 100 -2.53 8.26 3.06
CA ASP A 100 -2.82 9.27 2.04
C ASP A 100 -1.74 9.15 0.97
N VAL A 101 -2.14 8.98 -0.29
CA VAL A 101 -1.24 8.57 -1.39
C VAL A 101 -1.46 9.44 -2.61
N ASP A 102 -0.36 9.90 -3.20
CA ASP A 102 -0.33 10.63 -4.46
C ASP A 102 0.69 10.03 -5.46
N PHE A 103 0.51 10.36 -6.74
CA PHE A 103 1.31 9.91 -7.85
C PHE A 103 2.09 11.08 -8.44
N VAL A 104 3.34 11.21 -8.02
CA VAL A 104 4.22 12.31 -8.41
C VAL A 104 5.03 11.94 -9.66
N ARG A 105 5.12 12.89 -10.59
CA ARG A 105 5.83 12.79 -11.86
C ARG A 105 6.92 13.84 -12.01
N SER A 106 7.04 14.74 -11.05
CA SER A 106 8.07 15.78 -11.02
C SER A 106 8.47 16.12 -9.58
N SER A 107 9.59 16.81 -9.44
CA SER A 107 10.04 17.36 -8.16
C SER A 107 9.09 18.44 -7.61
N GLU A 108 8.39 19.15 -8.49
CA GLU A 108 7.42 20.19 -8.10
C GLU A 108 6.22 19.54 -7.39
N GLN A 109 5.67 18.46 -7.96
CA GLN A 109 4.57 17.71 -7.34
C GLN A 109 5.00 17.06 -6.02
N LEU A 110 6.25 16.57 -5.93
CA LEU A 110 6.79 16.09 -4.65
C LEU A 110 6.85 17.21 -3.62
N GLN A 111 7.24 18.42 -4.01
CA GLN A 111 7.29 19.55 -3.10
C GLN A 111 5.89 19.95 -2.62
N GLU A 112 4.91 20.00 -3.53
CA GLU A 112 3.49 20.23 -3.18
C GLU A 112 3.01 19.21 -2.15
N PHE A 113 3.24 17.93 -2.38
CA PHE A 113 2.90 16.85 -1.45
C PHE A 113 3.59 17.02 -0.07
N LEU A 114 4.87 17.39 -0.06
CA LEU A 114 5.64 17.61 1.18
C LEU A 114 5.17 18.82 1.99
N ASP A 115 4.62 19.83 1.32
CA ASP A 115 4.05 21.03 1.93
C ASP A 115 2.66 20.75 2.51
N GLU A 116 1.81 20.01 1.78
CA GLU A 116 0.51 19.52 2.27
C GLU A 116 0.67 18.63 3.51
N HIS A 117 1.75 17.84 3.55
CA HIS A 117 2.07 16.94 4.66
C HIS A 117 3.29 17.41 5.48
N ALA A 118 3.36 18.71 5.77
CA ALA A 118 4.47 19.33 6.52
C ALA A 118 4.82 18.64 7.85
N LEU A 119 3.82 18.10 8.55
CA LEU A 119 3.98 17.45 9.86
C LEU A 119 4.24 15.94 9.80
N ALA A 120 4.18 15.35 8.61
CA ALA A 120 4.43 13.92 8.45
C ALA A 120 5.86 13.56 8.85
N ARG A 121 5.99 12.44 9.58
CA ARG A 121 7.27 11.92 10.08
C ARG A 121 7.73 10.65 9.38
N MET A 122 6.86 10.08 8.55
CA MET A 122 7.10 8.84 7.83
C MET A 122 6.36 8.91 6.52
N PHE A 123 7.10 8.58 5.47
CA PHE A 123 6.65 8.55 4.10
C PHE A 123 6.78 7.12 3.58
N VAL A 124 5.95 6.78 2.62
CA VAL A 124 6.10 5.59 1.80
C VAL A 124 6.40 6.07 0.39
N ALA A 125 7.37 5.48 -0.30
CA ALA A 125 7.66 5.82 -1.69
C ALA A 125 8.12 4.62 -2.51
N GLY A 126 7.75 4.61 -3.79
CA GLY A 126 8.13 3.53 -4.70
C GLY A 126 7.42 3.58 -6.04
N ALA A 127 7.81 2.71 -6.95
CA ALA A 127 7.06 2.53 -8.20
C ALA A 127 5.69 1.90 -7.92
N PHE A 128 4.66 2.27 -8.70
CA PHE A 128 3.35 1.65 -8.54
C PHE A 128 3.45 0.13 -8.77
N PRO A 129 3.12 -0.70 -7.78
CA PRO A 129 3.20 -2.13 -7.95
C PRO A 129 1.96 -2.55 -8.74
N GLY A 130 2.09 -2.71 -10.06
CA GLY A 130 1.03 -3.27 -10.91
C GLY A 130 0.76 -4.74 -10.56
N ARG A 131 -0.39 -5.29 -11.00
CA ARG A 131 -0.77 -6.69 -10.71
C ARG A 131 0.19 -7.70 -11.35
N ASP A 132 0.84 -7.31 -12.44
CA ASP A 132 1.93 -8.01 -13.12
C ASP A 132 3.26 -7.97 -12.34
N ASN A 133 3.34 -7.16 -11.30
CA ASN A 133 4.50 -7.00 -10.42
C ASN A 133 4.18 -7.44 -8.97
N ASP A 134 3.23 -8.35 -8.78
CA ASP A 134 2.90 -8.94 -7.46
C ASP A 134 3.87 -10.08 -7.07
N ASP A 135 4.89 -10.40 -7.88
CA ASP A 135 5.87 -11.46 -7.64
C ASP A 135 6.68 -11.17 -6.36
N GLY A 136 6.20 -11.63 -5.20
CA GLY A 136 6.79 -11.40 -3.88
C GLY A 136 5.83 -10.82 -2.85
N ALA A 137 4.71 -10.24 -3.30
CA ALA A 137 3.61 -9.85 -2.45
C ALA A 137 2.83 -11.07 -1.95
N VAL A 138 2.19 -10.95 -0.79
CA VAL A 138 1.14 -11.89 -0.38
C VAL A 138 -0.20 -11.32 -0.82
N THR A 139 -0.79 -11.88 -1.87
CA THR A 139 -2.04 -11.39 -2.46
C THR A 139 -3.22 -12.28 -2.09
N ILE A 140 -4.30 -11.67 -1.61
CA ILE A 140 -5.51 -12.36 -1.13
C ILE A 140 -6.73 -11.75 -1.81
N ILE A 141 -7.61 -12.60 -2.35
CA ILE A 141 -8.91 -12.18 -2.88
C ILE A 141 -9.93 -12.30 -1.75
N LEU A 142 -10.55 -11.19 -1.39
CA LEU A 142 -11.56 -11.18 -0.34
C LEU A 142 -12.89 -11.72 -0.86
N PRO A 143 -13.65 -12.45 -0.04
CA PRO A 143 -15.01 -12.81 -0.38
C PRO A 143 -15.87 -11.55 -0.53
N ASP A 144 -16.83 -11.60 -1.46
CA ASP A 144 -17.84 -10.57 -1.63
C ASP A 144 -18.85 -10.60 -0.45
N VAL A 145 -19.82 -9.70 -0.44
CA VAL A 145 -20.83 -9.56 0.64
C VAL A 145 -21.63 -10.83 0.91
N ASP A 146 -21.73 -11.72 -0.07
CA ASP A 146 -22.41 -13.01 0.02
C ASP A 146 -21.49 -14.16 0.46
N GLY A 147 -20.24 -13.86 0.82
CA GLY A 147 -19.24 -14.83 1.25
C GLY A 147 -18.54 -15.56 0.09
N VAL A 148 -18.88 -15.26 -1.17
CA VAL A 148 -18.30 -15.94 -2.33
C VAL A 148 -17.04 -15.22 -2.80
N VAL A 149 -15.95 -15.98 -2.95
CA VAL A 149 -14.75 -15.49 -3.64
C VAL A 149 -14.97 -15.63 -5.14
N ARG A 150 -14.97 -14.51 -5.85
CA ARG A 150 -15.10 -14.48 -7.32
C ARG A 150 -13.75 -14.18 -7.94
N ALA A 151 -13.41 -14.91 -9.00
CA ALA A 151 -12.28 -14.57 -9.83
C ALA A 151 -12.58 -13.25 -10.54
N HIS A 152 -11.72 -12.24 -10.33
CA HIS A 152 -11.83 -10.99 -11.06
C HIS A 152 -11.29 -11.17 -12.47
N PRO A 153 -12.10 -10.91 -13.53
CA PRO A 153 -11.64 -11.01 -14.90
C PRO A 153 -10.45 -10.07 -15.14
N HIS A 154 -9.53 -10.54 -15.97
CA HIS A 154 -8.26 -9.91 -16.29
C HIS A 154 -8.43 -8.57 -17.00
#